data_AF-A0A7W0J117-F1
#
_entry.id   AF-A0A7W0J117-F1
#
_cell.length_a   1.000
_cell.length_b   1.000
_cell.length_c   1.000
_cell.angle_alpha   90.00
_cell.angle_beta   90.00
_cell.angle_gamma   90.00
#
_symmetry.space_group_name_H-M   'P 1'
#
loop_
_entity.id
_entity.type
_entity.pdbx_description
1 polymer ?
#
loop_
_entity_poly.entity_id
_entity_poly.type
_entity_poly.pdbx_seq_one_letter_code
_entity_poly.pdbx_strand_id
1 'polypeptide(L)'
;PPSDTSEMSPFSGGRVKELKISGIFTSGMWEYDMNLVYINIEGMKDLYGTGDIATGFEIAVADSARADEVASSIRKALDVRLWVRTWKEINRTLFAALELEKKTMFIILSLIVMVAVFNIISSLLLQTIEKVRDIGVLKALGADRGFIEKIFVYQGIMSGAAGLILGNLIAVAACLLLRRYEFIDIPAAVYYMNKLPVIMSLSDFAVVNAASMFFILLASYMPARQAGKLSPAVILRYE
;
A
#
# COMPACT_ATOMS: atom_id res chain seq x y z
N PRO A 1 28.98 -52.52 16.69
CA PRO A 1 28.13 -52.81 15.53
C PRO A 1 26.87 -51.95 15.52
N PRO A 2 26.76 -50.93 14.66
CA PRO A 2 25.47 -50.34 14.37
C PRO A 2 24.91 -50.94 13.09
N SER A 3 23.72 -51.48 13.24
CA SER A 3 22.83 -51.97 12.21
C SER A 3 22.26 -50.83 11.37
N ASP A 4 22.29 -51.09 10.08
CA ASP A 4 21.65 -50.44 8.94
C ASP A 4 20.21 -49.98 9.20
N THR A 5 19.94 -48.69 8.99
CA THR A 5 18.61 -48.17 8.58
C THR A 5 18.83 -47.05 7.57
N SER A 6 19.36 -47.42 6.40
CA SER A 6 19.30 -46.58 5.20
C SER A 6 17.97 -46.81 4.48
N GLU A 7 16.92 -46.09 4.91
CA GLU A 7 15.77 -45.85 4.04
C GLU A 7 16.27 -45.03 2.83
N MET A 8 16.36 -45.71 1.68
CA MET A 8 16.80 -45.18 0.40
C MET A 8 15.89 -44.03 -0.07
N SER A 9 16.34 -42.80 0.18
CA SER A 9 16.00 -41.64 -0.64
C SER A 9 16.70 -41.80 -2.01
N PRO A 10 16.07 -41.47 -3.15
CA PRO A 10 16.68 -41.60 -4.50
C PRO A 10 17.96 -40.76 -4.72
N PHE A 11 18.40 -40.00 -3.71
CA PHE A 11 19.65 -39.26 -3.65
C PHE A 11 20.82 -40.02 -2.96
N SER A 12 20.67 -41.30 -2.60
CA SER A 12 21.64 -42.07 -1.80
C SER A 12 22.93 -42.51 -2.51
N GLY A 13 23.36 -41.78 -3.54
CA GLY A 13 24.63 -41.96 -4.23
C GLY A 13 25.38 -40.62 -4.37
N GLY A 14 25.18 -39.71 -3.42
CA GLY A 14 25.68 -38.34 -3.48
C GLY A 14 27.19 -38.30 -3.69
N ARG A 15 27.60 -37.92 -4.91
CA ARG A 15 28.98 -37.55 -5.19
C ARG A 15 29.33 -36.37 -4.29
N VAL A 16 30.42 -36.50 -3.54
CA VAL A 16 30.95 -35.42 -2.71
C VAL A 16 32.10 -34.78 -3.48
N LYS A 17 32.09 -33.45 -3.57
CA LYS A 17 33.17 -32.69 -4.20
C LYS A 17 33.59 -31.56 -3.28
N GLU A 18 34.87 -31.50 -2.97
CA GLU A 18 35.44 -30.36 -2.26
C GLU A 18 35.57 -29.17 -3.22
N LEU A 19 35.06 -28.00 -2.80
CA LEU A 19 35.10 -26.76 -3.56
C LEU A 19 35.74 -25.67 -2.69
N LYS A 20 36.52 -24.80 -3.34
CA LYS A 20 37.09 -23.63 -2.68
C LYS A 20 36.06 -22.49 -2.66
N ILE A 21 35.80 -21.93 -1.49
CA ILE A 21 34.94 -20.74 -1.35
C ILE A 21 35.64 -19.55 -2.02
N SER A 22 34.99 -18.95 -3.03
CA SER A 22 35.50 -17.74 -3.70
C SER A 22 34.99 -16.45 -3.06
N GLY A 23 33.84 -16.50 -2.39
CA GLY A 23 33.21 -15.35 -1.75
C GLY A 23 31.94 -15.74 -1.00
N ILE A 24 31.44 -14.81 -0.20
CA ILE A 24 30.18 -14.90 0.54
C ILE A 24 29.33 -13.71 0.08
N PHE A 25 28.04 -13.93 -0.15
CA PHE A 25 27.11 -12.88 -0.55
C PHE A 25 26.00 -12.71 0.48
N THR A 26 25.32 -11.56 0.43
CA THR A 26 24.15 -11.27 1.25
C THR A 26 23.11 -10.64 0.35
N SER A 27 22.00 -11.36 0.14
CA SER A 27 20.86 -10.91 -0.65
C SER A 27 19.89 -10.03 0.16
N GLY A 28 20.01 -10.03 1.49
CA GLY A 28 19.10 -9.34 2.39
C GLY A 28 17.82 -10.14 2.69
N MET A 29 17.69 -11.33 2.09
CA MET A 29 16.62 -12.29 2.36
C MET A 29 17.21 -13.50 3.09
N TRP A 30 16.81 -13.68 4.34
CA TRP A 30 17.32 -14.73 5.23
C TRP A 30 17.27 -16.14 4.61
N GLU A 31 16.16 -16.48 3.96
CA GLU A 31 15.96 -17.79 3.35
C GLU A 31 16.99 -18.10 2.24
N TYR A 32 17.37 -17.10 1.45
CA TYR A 32 18.38 -17.28 0.40
C TYR A 32 19.79 -17.27 0.97
N ASP A 33 20.07 -16.39 1.94
CA ASP A 33 21.39 -16.28 2.54
C ASP A 33 21.76 -17.55 3.34
N MET A 34 20.77 -18.28 3.88
CA MET A 34 21.00 -19.54 4.61
C MET A 34 21.04 -20.79 3.74
N ASN A 35 20.27 -20.85 2.65
CA ASN A 35 20.04 -22.11 1.91
C ASN A 35 20.67 -22.16 0.52
N LEU A 36 21.26 -21.06 0.03
CA LEU A 36 21.67 -20.95 -1.37
C LEU A 36 23.18 -20.89 -1.54
N VAL A 37 23.71 -21.79 -2.38
CA VAL A 37 25.13 -21.86 -2.73
C VAL A 37 25.26 -21.78 -4.25
N TYR A 38 26.06 -20.84 -4.74
CA TYR A 38 26.39 -20.74 -6.16
C TYR A 38 27.72 -21.43 -6.46
N ILE A 39 27.72 -22.25 -7.50
CA ILE A 39 28.92 -22.88 -8.05
C ILE A 39 28.94 -22.71 -9.56
N ASN A 40 30.11 -22.89 -10.19
CA ASN A 40 30.21 -22.85 -11.64
C ASN A 40 29.47 -24.05 -12.26
N ILE A 41 28.97 -23.87 -13.49
CA ILE A 41 28.21 -24.90 -14.20
C ILE A 41 29.01 -26.19 -14.39
N GLU A 42 30.32 -26.09 -14.63
CA GLU A 42 31.21 -27.26 -14.75
C GLU A 42 31.29 -28.05 -13.44
N GLY A 43 31.45 -27.36 -12.30
CA GLY A 43 31.42 -27.98 -10.99
C GLY A 43 30.08 -28.68 -10.71
N MET A 44 28.99 -28.10 -11.21
CA MET A 44 27.65 -28.67 -11.08
C MET A 44 27.45 -29.93 -11.93
N LYS A 45 27.96 -29.92 -13.16
CA LYS A 45 27.95 -31.09 -14.06
C LYS A 45 28.71 -32.26 -13.46
N ASP A 46 29.85 -32.01 -12.82
CA ASP A 46 30.63 -33.07 -12.16
C ASP A 46 29.92 -33.63 -10.92
N LEU A 47 29.30 -32.75 -10.11
CA LEU A 47 28.63 -33.14 -8.87
C LEU A 47 27.36 -33.96 -9.14
N TYR A 48 26.51 -33.52 -10.08
CA TYR A 48 25.28 -34.23 -10.42
C TYR A 48 25.46 -35.28 -11.54
N GLY A 49 26.58 -35.24 -12.27
CA GLY A 49 26.85 -36.07 -13.45
C GLY A 49 25.81 -35.95 -14.54
N THR A 50 25.20 -34.78 -14.67
CA THR A 50 24.12 -34.48 -15.62
C THR A 50 24.61 -34.27 -17.06
N GLY A 51 25.90 -34.46 -17.35
CA GLY A 51 26.46 -34.21 -18.68
C GLY A 51 26.18 -32.78 -19.13
N ASP A 52 25.74 -32.58 -20.38
CA ASP A 52 25.37 -31.26 -20.93
C ASP A 52 23.89 -30.88 -20.73
N ILE A 53 23.16 -31.58 -19.86
CA ILE A 53 21.73 -31.30 -19.63
C ILE A 53 21.58 -30.25 -18.51
N ALA A 54 20.98 -29.11 -18.85
CA ALA A 54 20.63 -28.07 -17.88
C ALA A 54 19.23 -28.33 -17.27
N THR A 55 19.10 -28.16 -15.95
CA THR A 55 17.82 -28.30 -15.22
C THR A 55 16.82 -27.18 -15.54
N GLY A 56 17.32 -26.00 -15.91
CA GLY A 56 16.49 -24.84 -16.26
C GLY A 56 17.33 -23.67 -16.76
N PHE A 57 16.64 -22.66 -17.29
CA PHE A 57 17.23 -21.41 -17.74
C PHE A 57 16.61 -20.26 -16.96
N GLU A 58 17.46 -19.38 -16.45
CA GLU A 58 17.04 -18.12 -15.83
C GLU A 58 17.22 -16.99 -16.84
N ILE A 59 16.17 -16.18 -17.02
CA ILE A 59 16.16 -15.07 -17.97
C ILE A 59 15.97 -13.79 -17.17
N ALA A 60 17.02 -12.97 -17.13
CA ALA A 60 16.95 -11.65 -16.53
C ALA A 60 16.15 -10.70 -17.45
N VAL A 61 15.09 -10.11 -16.89
CA VAL A 61 14.28 -9.11 -17.59
C VAL A 61 14.66 -7.73 -17.06
N ALA A 62 14.95 -6.78 -17.95
CA ALA A 62 15.38 -5.43 -17.58
C ALA A 62 14.33 -4.67 -16.75
N ASP A 63 13.04 -4.92 -17.03
CA ASP A 63 11.91 -4.39 -16.26
C ASP A 63 11.13 -5.55 -15.63
N SER A 64 11.19 -5.64 -14.30
CA SER A 64 10.50 -6.69 -13.53
C SER A 64 8.98 -6.61 -13.63
N ALA A 65 8.41 -5.46 -13.97
CA ALA A 65 6.98 -5.29 -14.20
C ALA A 65 6.51 -6.04 -15.46
N ARG A 66 7.41 -6.18 -16.45
CA ARG A 66 7.15 -6.88 -17.72
C ARG A 66 7.43 -8.38 -17.66
N ALA A 67 7.82 -8.91 -16.50
CA ALA A 67 8.14 -10.33 -16.34
C ALA A 67 7.00 -11.25 -16.79
N ASP A 68 5.75 -10.90 -16.52
CA ASP A 68 4.58 -11.70 -16.90
C ASP A 68 4.30 -11.64 -18.42
N GLU A 69 4.57 -10.50 -19.06
CA GLU A 69 4.47 -10.30 -20.52
C GLU A 69 5.55 -11.11 -21.26
N VAL A 70 6.79 -11.04 -20.77
CA VAL A 70 7.93 -11.78 -21.32
C VAL A 70 7.72 -13.28 -21.13
N ALA A 71 7.31 -13.73 -19.94
CA ALA A 71 7.00 -15.13 -19.70
C ALA A 71 5.88 -15.63 -20.60
N SER A 72 4.82 -14.84 -20.83
CA SER A 72 3.75 -15.18 -21.75
C SER A 72 4.23 -15.33 -23.19
N SER A 73 5.15 -14.47 -23.63
CA SER A 73 5.76 -14.52 -24.96
C SER A 73 6.63 -15.77 -25.13
N ILE A 74 7.41 -16.12 -24.10
CA ILE A 74 8.24 -17.33 -24.07
C ILE A 74 7.36 -18.60 -24.06
N ARG A 75 6.28 -18.63 -23.27
CA ARG A 75 5.31 -19.74 -23.23
C ARG A 75 4.66 -19.99 -24.59
N LYS A 76 4.43 -18.94 -25.39
CA LYS A 76 3.88 -19.07 -26.75
C LYS A 76 4.90 -19.57 -27.76
N ALA A 77 6.17 -19.23 -27.56
CA ALA A 77 7.26 -19.62 -28.46
C ALA A 77 7.80 -21.04 -28.18
N LEU A 78 7.65 -21.55 -26.95
CA LEU A 78 8.10 -22.87 -26.54
C LEU A 78 6.96 -23.89 -26.63
N ASP A 79 7.21 -24.99 -27.34
CA ASP A 79 6.32 -26.16 -27.40
C ASP A 79 6.24 -26.86 -26.02
N VAL A 80 5.11 -27.52 -25.73
CA VAL A 80 4.43 -27.75 -24.43
C VAL A 80 5.19 -28.51 -23.30
N ARG A 81 6.52 -28.67 -23.38
CA ARG A 81 7.31 -29.47 -22.43
C ARG A 81 8.09 -28.68 -21.37
N LEU A 82 8.08 -27.35 -21.40
CA LEU A 82 8.82 -26.51 -20.45
C LEU A 82 7.89 -25.69 -19.56
N TRP A 83 8.18 -25.66 -18.26
CA TRP A 83 7.48 -24.82 -17.30
C TRP A 83 8.17 -23.46 -17.19
N VAL A 84 7.55 -22.44 -17.77
CA VAL A 84 8.01 -21.06 -17.60
C VAL A 84 7.36 -20.50 -16.34
N ARG A 85 8.15 -20.22 -15.30
CA ARG A 85 7.65 -19.59 -14.06
C ARG A 85 8.24 -18.21 -13.89
N THR A 86 7.42 -17.23 -13.50
CA THR A 86 7.94 -15.90 -13.14
C THR A 86 8.37 -15.86 -11.68
N TRP A 87 9.22 -14.89 -11.34
CA TRP A 87 9.63 -14.63 -9.96
C TRP A 87 8.42 -14.37 -9.03
N LYS A 88 7.33 -13.77 -9.55
CA LYS A 88 6.07 -13.59 -8.81
C LYS A 88 5.33 -14.91 -8.56
N GLU A 89 5.30 -15.80 -9.56
CA GLU A 89 4.68 -17.12 -9.43
C GLU A 89 5.43 -18.02 -8.47
N ILE A 90 6.76 -17.97 -8.47
CA ILE A 90 7.61 -18.69 -7.50
C ILE A 90 7.32 -18.19 -6.08
N ASN A 91 7.06 -16.89 -5.91
CA ASN A 91 6.80 -16.26 -4.61
C ASN A 91 5.30 -15.96 -4.38
N ARG A 92 4.39 -16.74 -4.97
CA ARG A 92 2.95 -16.43 -5.00
C ARG A 92 2.35 -16.20 -3.60
N THR A 93 2.77 -16.97 -2.60
CA THR A 93 2.26 -16.85 -1.22
C THR A 93 2.57 -15.48 -0.61
N LEU A 94 3.80 -14.99 -0.78
CA LEU A 94 4.22 -13.66 -0.34
C LEU A 94 3.41 -12.58 -1.05
N PHE A 95 3.30 -12.67 -2.39
CA PHE A 95 2.56 -11.69 -3.17
C PHE A 95 1.05 -11.67 -2.85
N ALA A 96 0.45 -12.84 -2.63
CA ALA A 96 -0.95 -12.94 -2.22
C ALA A 96 -1.17 -12.32 -0.84
N ALA A 97 -0.25 -12.53 0.11
CA ALA A 97 -0.30 -11.90 1.43
C ALA A 97 -0.19 -10.36 1.32
N LEU A 98 0.77 -9.84 0.55
CA LEU A 98 0.92 -8.41 0.31
C LEU A 98 -0.29 -7.79 -0.39
N GLU A 99 -0.91 -8.50 -1.34
CA GLU A 99 -2.13 -8.02 -2.01
C GLU A 99 -3.33 -7.97 -1.05
N LEU A 100 -3.49 -9.00 -0.21
CA LEU A 100 -4.53 -9.05 0.81
C LEU A 100 -4.36 -7.92 1.83
N GLU A 101 -3.13 -7.68 2.27
CA GLU A 101 -2.78 -6.59 3.17
C GLU A 101 -3.14 -5.22 2.55
N LYS A 102 -2.75 -4.98 1.30
CA LYS A 102 -3.09 -3.75 0.58
C LYS A 102 -4.60 -3.53 0.46
N LYS A 103 -5.36 -4.59 0.13
CA LYS A 103 -6.84 -4.51 0.08
C LYS A 103 -7.43 -4.20 1.45
N THR A 104 -6.89 -4.79 2.51
CA THR A 104 -7.33 -4.54 3.88
C THR A 104 -7.05 -3.10 4.31
N MET A 105 -5.85 -2.58 4.01
CA MET A 105 -5.52 -1.17 4.25
C MET A 105 -6.45 -0.22 3.50
N PHE A 106 -6.80 -0.53 2.25
CA PHE A 106 -7.76 0.26 1.49
C PHE A 106 -9.14 0.32 2.17
N ILE A 107 -9.65 -0.81 2.66
CA ILE A 107 -10.93 -0.87 3.39
C ILE A 107 -10.86 -0.02 4.67
N ILE A 108 -9.81 -0.19 5.48
CA ILE A 108 -9.65 0.58 6.74
C ILE A 108 -9.57 2.08 6.44
N LEU A 109 -8.74 2.48 5.47
CA LEU A 109 -8.59 3.88 5.08
C LEU A 109 -9.92 4.47 4.60
N SER A 110 -10.68 3.72 3.80
CA SER A 110 -11.99 4.17 3.31
C SER A 110 -12.99 4.40 4.47
N LEU A 111 -12.97 3.55 5.50
CA LEU A 111 -13.81 3.69 6.67
C LEU A 111 -13.44 4.92 7.50
N ILE A 112 -12.14 5.18 7.69
CA ILE A 112 -11.64 6.37 8.41
C ILE A 112 -12.08 7.64 7.67
N VAL A 113 -11.93 7.68 6.34
CA VAL A 113 -12.37 8.81 5.51
C VAL A 113 -13.88 9.02 5.62
N MET A 114 -14.67 7.94 5.57
CA MET A 114 -16.12 8.01 5.73
C MET A 114 -16.51 8.62 7.09
N VAL A 115 -15.92 8.15 8.18
CA VAL A 115 -16.15 8.68 9.54
C VAL A 115 -15.76 10.16 9.62
N ALA A 116 -14.64 10.56 9.02
CA ALA A 116 -14.19 11.94 8.98
C ALA A 116 -15.20 12.85 8.23
N VAL A 117 -15.72 12.39 7.09
CA VAL A 117 -16.75 13.12 6.33
C VAL A 117 -18.03 13.31 7.16
N PHE A 118 -18.51 12.26 7.83
CA PHE A 118 -19.67 12.36 8.73
C PHE A 118 -19.43 13.37 9.87
N ASN A 119 -18.21 13.41 10.40
CA ASN A 119 -17.85 14.35 11.45
C ASN A 119 -17.93 15.80 10.95
N ILE A 120 -17.40 16.08 9.75
CA ILE A 120 -17.48 17.42 9.13
C ILE A 120 -18.93 17.83 8.91
N ILE A 121 -19.77 16.94 8.36
CA ILE A 121 -21.20 17.21 8.15
C ILE A 121 -21.87 17.56 9.48
N SER A 122 -21.66 16.74 10.51
CA SER A 122 -22.28 16.94 11.83
C SER A 122 -21.85 18.26 12.46
N SER A 123 -20.56 18.60 12.35
CA SER A 123 -20.01 19.86 12.87
C SER A 123 -20.60 21.08 12.16
N LEU A 124 -20.65 21.06 10.82
CA LEU A 124 -21.21 22.16 10.02
C LEU A 124 -22.72 22.33 10.23
N LEU A 125 -23.46 21.23 10.39
CA LEU A 125 -24.89 21.27 10.71
C LEU A 125 -25.13 21.92 12.08
N LEU A 126 -24.38 21.52 13.10
CA LEU A 126 -24.49 22.12 14.44
C LEU A 126 -24.18 23.61 14.40
N GLN A 127 -23.08 24.00 13.73
CA GLN A 127 -22.73 25.41 13.54
C GLN A 127 -23.82 26.20 12.81
N THR A 128 -24.47 25.59 11.82
CA THR A 128 -25.59 26.21 11.11
C THR A 128 -26.74 26.50 12.06
N ILE A 129 -27.09 25.55 12.93
CA ILE A 129 -28.18 25.68 13.91
C ILE A 129 -27.87 26.75 14.95
N GLU A 130 -26.65 26.78 15.48
CA GLU A 130 -26.22 27.81 16.46
C GLU A 130 -26.23 29.22 15.86
N LYS A 131 -26.01 29.33 14.53
CA LYS A 131 -25.93 30.60 13.80
C LYS A 131 -27.23 31.01 13.11
N VAL A 132 -28.35 30.34 13.40
CA VAL A 132 -29.67 30.64 12.81
C VAL A 132 -30.07 32.12 12.96
N ARG A 133 -29.81 32.74 14.12
CA ARG A 133 -30.13 34.16 14.37
C ARG A 133 -29.29 35.09 13.47
N ASP A 134 -27.99 34.84 13.39
CA ASP A 134 -27.05 35.62 12.57
C ASP A 134 -27.43 35.54 11.08
N ILE A 135 -27.85 34.35 10.61
CA ILE A 135 -28.39 34.14 9.25
C ILE A 135 -29.67 34.96 9.03
N GLY A 136 -30.56 35.00 10.03
CA GLY A 136 -31.79 35.78 9.99
C GLY A 136 -31.53 37.28 9.82
N VAL A 137 -30.54 37.82 10.54
CA VAL A 137 -30.11 39.23 10.40
C VAL A 137 -29.54 39.50 9.02
N LEU A 138 -28.67 38.62 8.50
CA LEU A 138 -28.12 38.76 7.16
C LEU A 138 -29.22 38.76 6.08
N LYS A 139 -30.22 37.88 6.20
CA LYS A 139 -31.38 37.88 5.29
C LYS A 139 -32.22 39.15 5.40
N ALA A 140 -32.39 39.70 6.61
CA ALA A 140 -33.10 40.97 6.82
C ALA A 140 -32.35 42.16 6.20
N LEU A 141 -31.01 42.09 6.14
CA LEU A 141 -30.15 43.05 5.44
C LEU A 141 -30.12 42.85 3.90
N GLY A 142 -30.84 41.85 3.38
CA GLY A 142 -30.94 41.58 1.93
C GLY A 142 -29.99 40.52 1.39
N ALA A 143 -29.30 39.75 2.24
CA ALA A 143 -28.48 38.64 1.77
C ALA A 143 -29.34 37.57 1.06
N ASP A 144 -28.94 37.22 -0.15
CA ASP A 144 -29.60 36.16 -0.90
C ASP A 144 -29.18 34.77 -0.38
N ARG A 145 -29.92 33.75 -0.82
CA ARG A 145 -29.66 32.37 -0.43
C ARG A 145 -28.27 31.90 -0.88
N GLY A 146 -27.80 32.34 -2.06
CA GLY A 146 -26.50 31.96 -2.60
C GLY A 146 -25.34 32.52 -1.79
N PHE A 147 -25.46 33.74 -1.26
CA PHE A 147 -24.45 34.32 -0.37
C PHE A 147 -24.28 33.51 0.92
N ILE A 148 -25.39 33.09 1.54
CA ILE A 148 -25.34 32.26 2.76
C ILE A 148 -24.76 30.88 2.45
N GLU A 149 -25.19 30.24 1.36
CA GLU A 149 -24.63 28.95 0.91
C GLU A 149 -23.10 29.05 0.72
N LYS A 150 -22.59 30.14 0.13
CA LYS A 150 -21.14 30.36 -0.05
C LYS A 150 -20.38 30.47 1.27
N ILE A 151 -20.91 31.19 2.27
CA ILE A 151 -20.26 31.33 3.58
C ILE A 151 -19.99 29.95 4.20
N PHE A 152 -21.00 29.08 4.22
CA PHE A 152 -20.87 27.74 4.81
C PHE A 152 -19.96 26.82 3.99
N VAL A 153 -19.95 26.95 2.66
CA VAL A 153 -18.98 26.24 1.81
C VAL A 153 -17.55 26.69 2.14
N TYR A 154 -17.29 27.99 2.25
CA TYR A 154 -15.97 28.51 2.62
C TYR A 154 -15.52 28.05 4.01
N GLN A 155 -16.44 28.02 4.97
CA GLN A 155 -16.17 27.54 6.32
C GLN A 155 -15.80 26.05 6.34
N GLY A 156 -16.50 25.23 5.54
CA GLY A 156 -16.16 23.83 5.35
C GLY A 156 -14.80 23.62 4.68
N ILE A 157 -14.50 24.42 3.64
CA ILE A 157 -13.19 24.41 2.96
C ILE A 157 -12.07 24.82 3.93
N MET A 158 -12.23 25.89 4.72
CA MET A 158 -11.21 26.32 5.67
C MET A 158 -10.96 25.26 6.76
N SER A 159 -12.02 24.67 7.30
CA SER A 159 -11.91 23.62 8.32
C SER A 159 -11.23 22.37 7.75
N GLY A 160 -11.60 21.96 6.54
CA GLY A 160 -10.99 20.83 5.85
C GLY A 160 -9.53 21.08 5.45
N ALA A 161 -9.21 22.28 4.96
CA ALA A 161 -7.84 22.68 4.60
C ALA A 161 -6.93 22.70 5.83
N ALA A 162 -7.39 23.23 6.97
CA ALA A 162 -6.63 23.19 8.22
C ALA A 162 -6.36 21.73 8.65
N GLY A 163 -7.36 20.85 8.56
CA GLY A 163 -7.21 19.43 8.83
C GLY A 163 -6.20 18.75 7.88
N LEU A 164 -6.24 19.08 6.59
CA LEU A 164 -5.27 18.55 5.61
C LEU A 164 -3.85 19.02 5.90
N ILE A 165 -3.63 20.29 6.20
CA ILE A 165 -2.29 20.83 6.50
C ILE A 165 -1.73 20.13 7.74
N LEU A 166 -2.50 20.06 8.82
CA LEU A 166 -2.06 19.39 10.06
C LEU A 166 -1.85 17.89 9.85
N GLY A 167 -2.75 17.23 9.12
CA GLY A 167 -2.64 15.81 8.79
C GLY A 167 -1.39 15.48 7.98
N ASN A 168 -1.10 16.27 6.94
CA ASN A 168 0.13 16.10 6.15
C ASN A 168 1.38 16.33 6.99
N LEU A 169 1.38 17.35 7.86
CA LEU A 169 2.52 17.66 8.72
C LEU A 169 2.79 16.50 9.72
N ILE A 170 1.74 15.96 10.34
CA ILE A 170 1.85 14.79 11.22
C ILE A 170 2.32 13.56 10.43
N ALA A 171 1.78 13.31 9.24
CA ALA A 171 2.15 12.17 8.40
C ALA A 171 3.64 12.22 8.00
N VAL A 172 4.10 13.38 7.52
CA VAL A 172 5.51 13.58 7.14
C VAL A 172 6.42 13.42 8.36
N ALA A 173 6.06 14.01 9.51
CA ALA A 173 6.83 13.86 10.75
C ALA A 173 6.92 12.38 11.17
N ALA A 174 5.81 11.63 11.12
CA ALA A 174 5.78 10.21 11.43
C ALA A 174 6.63 9.39 10.45
N CYS A 175 6.55 9.64 9.14
CA CYS A 175 7.39 8.96 8.14
C CYS A 175 8.88 9.21 8.36
N LEU A 176 9.28 10.45 8.68
CA LEU A 176 10.66 10.80 8.99
C LEU A 176 11.15 10.11 10.26
N LEU A 177 10.29 10.03 11.29
CA LEU A 177 10.60 9.37 12.54
C LEU A 177 10.78 7.85 12.35
N LEU A 178 9.87 7.21 11.62
CA LEU A 178 9.95 5.79 11.28
C LEU A 178 11.22 5.47 10.48
N ARG A 179 11.61 6.35 9.55
CA ARG A 179 12.86 6.21 8.78
C ARG A 179 14.11 6.35 9.67
N ARG A 180 14.05 7.13 10.74
CA ARG A 180 15.21 7.45 11.59
C ARG A 180 15.44 6.46 12.74
N TYR A 181 14.37 5.94 13.32
CA TYR A 181 14.40 5.21 14.59
C TYR A 181 14.08 3.70 14.47
N GLU A 182 13.73 3.20 13.28
CA GLU A 182 13.53 1.75 13.01
C GLU A 182 12.76 1.02 14.14
N PHE A 183 11.70 1.63 14.69
CA PHE A 183 10.99 1.18 15.90
C PHE A 183 10.37 -0.23 15.82
N ILE A 184 10.30 -0.83 14.63
CA ILE A 184 9.60 -2.09 14.37
C ILE A 184 10.62 -3.07 13.80
N ASP A 185 11.11 -3.95 14.66
CA ASP A 185 11.84 -5.14 14.22
C ASP A 185 10.85 -6.10 13.56
N ILE A 186 10.98 -6.28 12.25
CA ILE A 186 10.17 -7.24 11.52
C ILE A 186 10.85 -8.60 11.62
N PRO A 187 10.16 -9.67 12.05
CA PRO A 187 10.71 -11.01 12.04
C PRO A 187 11.13 -11.38 10.61
N ALA A 188 12.44 -11.35 10.33
CA ALA A 188 13.00 -11.62 9.01
C ALA A 188 12.60 -13.01 8.47
N ALA A 189 12.28 -13.94 9.38
CA ALA A 189 11.77 -15.27 9.08
C ALA A 189 10.42 -15.29 8.34
N VAL A 190 9.60 -14.23 8.44
CA VAL A 190 8.26 -14.17 7.82
C VAL A 190 8.22 -13.22 6.63
N TYR A 191 8.97 -12.11 6.69
CA TYR A 191 8.87 -11.04 5.70
C TYR A 191 10.06 -10.96 4.72
N TYR A 192 11.01 -11.89 4.81
CA TYR A 192 12.15 -12.03 3.90
C TYR A 192 12.97 -10.74 3.70
N MET A 193 12.83 -9.73 4.56
CA MET A 193 13.45 -8.42 4.42
C MET A 193 13.91 -7.93 5.80
N ASN A 194 15.15 -7.46 5.87
CA ASN A 194 15.73 -6.94 7.12
C ASN A 194 15.35 -5.47 7.40
N LYS A 195 14.72 -4.76 6.46
CA LYS A 195 14.32 -3.33 6.58
C LYS A 195 13.05 -3.03 5.80
N LEU A 196 12.16 -2.21 6.37
CA LEU A 196 11.00 -1.68 5.66
C LEU A 196 11.35 -0.31 5.05
N PRO A 197 11.56 -0.20 3.73
CA PRO A 197 11.86 1.09 3.11
C PRO A 197 10.61 1.98 3.13
N VAL A 198 10.64 3.05 3.91
CA VAL A 198 9.59 4.09 3.89
C VAL A 198 9.81 4.97 2.66
N ILE A 199 9.09 4.67 1.58
CA ILE A 199 9.12 5.46 0.34
C ILE A 199 7.94 6.41 0.36
N MET A 200 8.21 7.71 0.50
CA MET A 200 7.18 8.75 0.38
C MET A 200 7.02 9.11 -1.09
N SER A 201 5.95 8.64 -1.73
CA SER A 201 5.64 9.04 -3.10
C SER A 201 4.79 10.31 -3.12
N LEU A 202 5.22 11.32 -3.88
CA LEU A 202 4.45 12.55 -4.06
C LEU A 202 3.10 12.29 -4.74
N SER A 203 3.01 11.25 -5.59
CA SER A 203 1.76 10.83 -6.21
C SER A 203 0.70 10.45 -5.18
N ASP A 204 1.10 9.72 -4.14
CA ASP A 204 0.18 9.17 -3.16
C ASP A 204 -0.36 10.29 -2.28
N PHE A 205 0.51 11.22 -1.87
CA PHE A 205 0.11 12.45 -1.19
C PHE A 205 -0.85 13.26 -2.06
N ALA A 206 -0.56 13.46 -3.34
CA ALA A 206 -1.43 14.24 -4.24
C ALA A 206 -2.81 13.60 -4.40
N VAL A 207 -2.88 12.28 -4.61
CA VAL A 207 -4.14 11.54 -4.77
C VAL A 207 -4.98 11.60 -3.50
N VAL A 208 -4.37 11.37 -2.33
CA VAL A 208 -5.08 11.44 -1.04
C VAL A 208 -5.60 12.86 -0.77
N ASN A 209 -4.76 13.88 -0.96
CA ASN A 209 -5.18 15.27 -0.75
C ASN A 209 -6.31 15.68 -1.71
N ALA A 210 -6.23 15.30 -2.99
CA ALA A 210 -7.28 15.58 -3.97
C ALA A 210 -8.59 14.86 -3.62
N ALA A 211 -8.53 13.58 -3.24
CA ALA A 211 -9.70 12.81 -2.82
C ALA A 211 -10.34 13.41 -1.55
N SER A 212 -9.54 13.73 -0.54
CA SER A 212 -10.02 14.35 0.69
C SER A 212 -10.67 15.71 0.42
N MET A 213 -10.06 16.56 -0.41
CA MET A 213 -10.64 17.85 -0.78
C MET A 213 -11.98 17.69 -1.50
N PHE A 214 -12.08 16.71 -2.40
CA PHE A 214 -13.34 16.37 -3.08
C PHE A 214 -14.43 15.97 -2.09
N PHE A 215 -14.11 15.10 -1.12
CA PHE A 215 -15.07 14.70 -0.09
C PHE A 215 -15.46 15.84 0.86
N ILE A 216 -14.53 16.72 1.23
CA ILE A 216 -14.80 17.92 2.04
C ILE A 216 -15.79 18.84 1.32
N LEU A 217 -15.60 19.06 0.01
CA LEU A 217 -16.50 19.88 -0.80
C LEU A 217 -17.90 19.27 -0.87
N LEU A 218 -18.00 17.96 -1.10
CA LEU A 218 -19.29 17.25 -1.09
C LEU A 218 -19.98 17.32 0.28
N ALA A 219 -19.22 17.11 1.35
CA ALA A 219 -19.71 17.17 2.73
C ALA A 219 -20.23 18.56 3.08
N SER A 220 -19.51 19.61 2.69
CA SER A 220 -19.83 21.01 3.02
C SER A 220 -21.04 21.53 2.24
N TYR A 221 -21.33 20.95 1.08
CA TYR A 221 -22.44 21.38 0.24
C TYR A 221 -23.81 21.09 0.88
N MET A 222 -23.97 19.95 1.57
CA MET A 222 -25.26 19.56 2.16
C MET A 222 -25.72 20.56 3.26
N PRO A 223 -24.91 20.89 4.29
CA PRO A 223 -25.26 21.88 5.31
C PRO A 223 -25.46 23.28 4.74
N ALA A 224 -24.60 23.70 3.80
CA ALA A 224 -24.71 25.00 3.15
C ALA A 224 -26.10 25.21 2.53
N ARG A 225 -26.57 24.21 1.77
CA ARG A 225 -27.90 24.22 1.15
C ARG A 225 -29.03 24.28 2.17
N GLN A 226 -28.84 23.67 3.35
CA GLN A 226 -29.81 23.68 4.43
C GLN A 226 -29.85 25.05 5.13
N ALA A 227 -28.69 25.65 5.37
CA ALA A 227 -28.56 27.02 5.91
C ALA A 227 -29.28 28.05 5.03
N GLY A 228 -29.08 27.96 3.71
CA GLY A 228 -29.71 28.85 2.75
C GLY A 228 -31.25 28.79 2.74
N LYS A 229 -31.85 27.66 3.13
CA LYS A 229 -33.30 27.45 3.17
C LYS A 229 -33.99 27.94 4.45
N LEU A 230 -33.24 28.25 5.51
CA LEU A 230 -33.81 28.71 6.78
C LEU A 230 -34.56 30.03 6.59
N SER A 231 -35.87 30.05 6.82
CA SER A 231 -36.68 31.27 6.64
C SER A 231 -36.65 32.15 7.91
N PRO A 232 -36.47 33.48 7.79
CA PRO A 232 -36.42 34.38 8.95
C PRO A 232 -37.69 34.36 9.81
N ALA A 233 -38.85 34.09 9.18
CA ALA A 233 -40.16 34.18 9.81
C ALA A 233 -40.45 33.09 10.87
N VAL A 234 -39.68 32.00 10.90
CA VAL A 234 -39.86 30.93 11.90
C VAL A 234 -39.11 31.26 13.20
N ILE A 235 -38.12 32.16 13.16
CA ILE A 235 -37.19 32.39 14.28
C ILE A 235 -37.71 33.45 15.26
N LEU A 236 -38.52 34.40 14.79
CA LEU A 236 -39.15 35.44 15.63
C LEU A 236 -40.49 35.00 16.26
N ARG A 237 -40.98 33.79 15.98
CA ARG A 237 -42.27 33.28 16.50
C ARG A 237 -42.12 32.37 17.73
N TYR A 238 -40.90 32.19 18.21
CA TYR A 238 -40.58 31.42 19.42
C TYR A 238 -40.05 32.30 20.58
N GLU A 239 -40.23 33.62 20.48
CA GLU A 239 -40.37 34.50 21.64
C GLU A 239 -41.85 34.77 21.91
#